data_AF-A0AAE9K9D6-F1
#
_entry.id   AF-A0AAE9K9D6-F1
#
_cell.length_a   1.000
_cell.length_b   1.000
_cell.length_c   1.000
_cell.angle_alpha   90.00
_cell.angle_beta   90.00
_cell.angle_gamma   90.00
#
_symmetry.space_group_name_H-M   'P 1'
#
loop_
_entity.id
_entity.type
_entity.pdbx_description
1 polymer ?
#
loop_
_entity_poly.entity_id
_entity_poly.type
_entity_poly.pdbx_seq_one_letter_code
_entity_poly.pdbx_strand_id
1 'polypeptide(L)'
;MELALFSHQMKLDLAKYGVVNNKTYIVVFPKKLTKEFYPGFIAGVISGDGCVYLSRRKNNLRCFIAGNLALLEKIKKILIKNIEFNRIKKIQKKKESVNLHILELNQGETMRLYYWLKSSRINIMERKNKLIEEFIKNYSNRMKTI
;
A
#
# COMPACT_ATOMS: atom_id res chain seq x y z
N MET A 1 13.08 -6.34 18.02
CA MET A 1 14.21 -6.41 17.06
C MET A 1 14.09 -5.21 16.15
N GLU A 2 15.14 -4.40 16.08
CA GLU A 2 15.23 -3.20 15.25
C GLU A 2 16.34 -3.42 14.20
N LEU A 3 16.10 -3.05 12.95
CA LEU A 3 17.11 -3.07 11.90
C LEU A 3 17.66 -1.66 11.72
N ALA A 4 18.94 -1.47 12.05
CA ALA A 4 19.65 -0.21 11.86
C ALA A 4 20.59 -0.29 10.65
N LEU A 5 20.59 0.75 9.81
CA LEU A 5 21.45 0.88 8.63
C LEU A 5 22.23 2.20 8.71
N PHE A 6 23.56 2.15 8.61
CA PHE A 6 24.45 3.31 8.83
C PHE A 6 25.12 3.85 7.56
N SER A 7 24.63 3.49 6.37
CA SER A 7 25.22 3.93 5.10
C SER A 7 24.97 5.43 4.84
N HIS A 8 26.06 6.22 4.84
CA HIS A 8 26.01 7.64 4.54
C HIS A 8 25.51 7.92 3.12
N GLN A 9 26.03 7.16 2.14
CA GLN A 9 25.64 7.30 0.74
C GLN A 9 24.15 7.02 0.55
N MET A 10 23.64 5.94 1.13
CA MET A 10 22.22 5.58 1.05
C MET A 10 21.33 6.67 1.66
N LYS A 11 21.74 7.26 2.80
CA LYS A 11 21.03 8.39 3.42
C LYS A 11 20.94 9.58 2.46
N LEU A 12 22.05 9.96 1.83
CA LEU A 12 22.08 11.06 0.87
C LEU A 12 21.20 10.79 -0.35
N ASP A 13 21.23 9.56 -0.87
CA ASP A 13 20.42 9.19 -2.03
C ASP A 13 18.93 9.17 -1.70
N LEU A 14 18.54 8.61 -0.56
CA LEU A 14 17.17 8.61 -0.06
C LEU A 14 16.63 10.03 0.18
N ALA A 15 17.48 10.94 0.68
CA ALA A 15 17.10 12.34 0.86
C ALA A 15 16.68 13.01 -0.47
N LYS A 16 17.30 12.65 -1.60
CA LYS A 16 16.92 13.16 -2.95
C LYS A 16 15.50 12.76 -3.35
N TYR A 17 14.96 11.69 -2.75
CA TYR A 17 13.58 11.21 -2.94
C TYR A 17 12.63 11.68 -1.83
N GLY A 18 13.05 12.62 -0.99
CA GLY A 18 12.23 13.14 0.10
C GLY A 18 12.19 12.23 1.31
N VAL A 19 13.14 11.28 1.43
CA VAL A 19 13.28 10.39 2.59
C VAL A 19 14.32 10.97 3.58
N VAL A 20 13.93 11.98 4.36
CA VAL A 20 14.69 12.66 5.44
C VAL A 20 14.26 12.29 6.89
N ASN A 21 14.98 12.71 7.94
CA ASN A 21 14.56 12.44 9.33
C ASN A 21 13.34 13.30 9.77
N ASN A 22 12.62 12.90 10.82
CA ASN A 22 11.46 13.62 11.40
C ASN A 22 10.38 14.00 10.38
N LYS A 23 10.06 13.04 9.52
CA LYS A 23 9.30 13.24 8.29
C LYS A 23 7.78 13.33 8.43
N THR A 24 7.23 13.04 9.61
CA THR A 24 5.78 12.84 9.83
C THR A 24 4.89 13.93 9.23
N TYR A 25 5.37 15.17 9.19
CA TYR A 25 4.64 16.32 8.64
C TYR A 25 4.94 16.66 7.18
N ILE A 26 6.00 16.10 6.61
CA ILE A 26 6.52 16.44 5.28
C ILE A 26 6.61 15.26 4.31
N VAL A 27 6.19 14.04 4.70
CA VAL A 27 6.18 12.89 3.78
C VAL A 27 5.34 13.25 2.56
N VAL A 28 5.95 13.25 1.40
CA VAL A 28 5.25 13.39 0.12
C VAL A 28 5.67 12.25 -0.77
N PHE A 29 4.82 11.93 -1.74
CA PHE A 29 5.23 11.01 -2.79
C PHE A 29 6.47 11.58 -3.53
N PRO A 30 7.52 10.78 -3.77
CA PRO A 30 8.77 11.31 -4.33
C PRO A 30 8.55 11.91 -5.72
N LYS A 31 8.93 13.18 -5.91
CA LYS A 31 8.68 13.91 -7.16
C LYS A 31 9.46 13.37 -8.37
N LYS A 32 10.67 12.84 -8.14
CA LYS A 32 11.58 12.33 -9.18
C LYS A 32 11.41 10.85 -9.50
N LEU A 33 10.45 10.16 -8.88
CA LEU A 33 10.25 8.73 -9.11
C LEU A 33 9.58 8.51 -10.47
N THR A 34 10.21 7.71 -11.34
CA THR A 34 9.63 7.30 -12.62
C THR A 34 8.47 6.32 -12.40
N LYS A 35 7.54 6.28 -13.36
CA LYS A 35 6.29 5.50 -13.22
C LYS A 35 6.52 4.00 -13.05
N GLU A 36 7.59 3.48 -13.63
CA GLU A 36 7.99 2.06 -13.52
C GLU A 36 8.27 1.63 -12.06
N PHE A 37 8.67 2.55 -11.19
CA PHE A 37 8.92 2.27 -9.78
C PHE A 37 7.69 2.49 -8.87
N TYR A 38 6.56 2.93 -9.41
CA TYR A 38 5.34 3.14 -8.61
C TYR A 38 4.82 1.86 -7.94
N PRO A 39 4.79 0.68 -8.61
CA PRO A 39 4.41 -0.57 -7.98
C PRO A 39 5.28 -0.88 -6.77
N GLY A 40 6.61 -0.77 -6.92
CA GLY A 40 7.60 -1.02 -5.86
C GLY A 40 7.42 -0.07 -4.67
N PHE A 41 7.29 1.23 -4.94
CA PHE A 41 7.08 2.22 -3.89
C PHE A 41 5.79 1.97 -3.11
N ILE A 42 4.66 1.75 -3.80
CA ILE A 42 3.37 1.48 -3.15
C ILE A 42 3.42 0.17 -2.35
N ALA A 43 4.05 -0.89 -2.89
CA ALA A 43 4.25 -2.14 -2.15
C ALA A 43 5.09 -1.93 -0.89
N GLY A 44 6.13 -1.09 -0.95
CA GLY A 44 6.93 -0.68 0.20
C GLY A 44 6.11 0.05 1.27
N VAL A 45 5.31 1.04 0.87
CA VAL A 45 4.40 1.76 1.79
C VAL A 45 3.39 0.82 2.43
N ILE A 46 2.78 -0.09 1.65
CA ILE A 46 1.84 -1.09 2.19
C ILE A 46 2.56 -2.04 3.15
N SER A 47 3.80 -2.40 2.86
CA SER A 47 4.61 -3.29 3.69
C SER A 47 4.98 -2.67 5.02
N GLY A 48 5.35 -1.38 5.05
CA GLY A 48 5.60 -0.63 6.27
C GLY A 48 4.33 -0.22 7.01
N ASP A 49 3.56 0.70 6.40
CA ASP A 49 2.45 1.42 7.04
C ASP A 49 1.05 0.96 6.57
N GLY A 50 0.99 -0.12 5.81
CA GLY A 50 -0.27 -0.75 5.41
C GLY A 50 -0.68 -1.92 6.28
N CYS A 51 -1.90 -2.39 6.05
CA CYS A 51 -2.39 -3.65 6.62
C CYS A 51 -3.21 -4.39 5.57
N VAL A 52 -3.09 -5.71 5.57
CA VAL A 52 -3.94 -6.63 4.81
C VAL A 52 -4.56 -7.57 5.83
N TYR A 53 -5.88 -7.71 5.77
CA TYR A 53 -6.64 -8.50 6.74
C TYR A 53 -7.95 -9.00 6.14
N LEU A 54 -8.50 -10.05 6.76
CA LEU A 54 -9.84 -10.54 6.49
C LEU A 54 -10.82 -9.88 7.46
N SER A 55 -11.85 -9.25 6.93
CA SER A 55 -12.90 -8.64 7.75
C SER A 55 -13.70 -9.72 8.48
N ARG A 56 -13.62 -9.74 9.82
CA ARG A 56 -14.30 -10.71 10.70
C ARG A 56 -15.78 -10.97 10.37
N ARG A 57 -16.53 -9.93 10.01
CA ARG A 57 -17.99 -10.03 9.78
C ARG A 57 -18.39 -10.67 8.44
N LYS A 58 -17.56 -10.55 7.41
CA LYS A 58 -17.94 -10.92 6.02
C LYS A 58 -16.93 -11.88 5.38
N ASN A 59 -15.84 -12.19 6.08
CA ASN A 59 -14.67 -12.88 5.55
C ASN A 59 -14.14 -12.26 4.24
N ASN A 60 -14.27 -10.94 4.09
CA ASN A 60 -13.84 -10.24 2.89
C ASN A 60 -12.42 -9.73 3.04
N LEU A 61 -11.60 -9.91 2.00
CA LEU A 61 -10.26 -9.35 1.95
C LEU A 61 -10.30 -7.82 1.95
N ARG A 62 -9.45 -7.21 2.78
CA ARG A 62 -9.29 -5.76 2.88
C ARG A 62 -7.81 -5.43 2.94
N CYS A 63 -7.48 -4.29 2.34
CA CYS A 63 -6.19 -3.64 2.52
C CYS A 63 -6.42 -2.20 2.96
N PHE A 64 -5.58 -1.67 3.84
CA PHE A 64 -5.51 -0.23 4.03
C PHE A 64 -4.07 0.26 3.97
N ILE A 65 -3.91 1.53 3.61
CA ILE A 65 -2.65 2.26 3.58
C ILE A 65 -2.78 3.42 4.54
N ALA A 66 -1.92 3.47 5.56
CA ALA A 66 -1.85 4.62 6.45
C ALA A 66 -0.77 5.60 5.98
N GLY A 67 -0.99 6.89 6.22
CA GLY A 67 -0.04 7.93 5.86
C GLY A 67 -0.65 9.31 6.04
N ASN A 68 0.08 10.36 5.64
CA ASN A 68 -0.49 11.69 5.58
C ASN A 68 -1.32 11.89 4.30
N LEU A 69 -2.11 12.97 4.28
CA LEU A 69 -3.04 13.22 3.19
C LEU A 69 -2.35 13.38 1.83
N ALA A 70 -1.22 14.10 1.77
CA ALA A 70 -0.50 14.37 0.53
C ALA A 70 0.02 13.09 -0.13
N LEU A 71 0.58 12.17 0.66
CA LEU A 71 1.02 10.86 0.19
C LEU A 71 -0.17 10.04 -0.32
N LEU A 72 -1.22 9.93 0.49
CA LEU A 72 -2.38 9.09 0.16
C LEU A 72 -3.16 9.60 -1.05
N GLU A 73 -3.26 10.92 -1.26
CA GLU A 73 -3.86 11.50 -2.47
C GLU A 73 -3.09 11.13 -3.73
N LYS A 74 -1.75 11.14 -3.68
CA LYS A 74 -0.94 10.73 -4.83
C LYS A 74 -1.06 9.22 -5.08
N ILE A 75 -1.02 8.40 -4.03
CA ILE A 75 -1.24 6.96 -4.15
C ILE A 75 -2.61 6.68 -4.74
N LYS A 76 -3.68 7.31 -4.23
CA LYS A 76 -5.05 7.20 -4.77
C LYS A 76 -5.09 7.50 -6.26
N LYS A 77 -4.47 8.59 -6.72
CA LYS A 77 -4.38 8.94 -8.15
C LYS A 77 -3.66 7.87 -8.99
N ILE A 78 -2.61 7.25 -8.46
CA ILE A 78 -1.90 6.16 -9.14
C ILE A 78 -2.80 4.92 -9.21
N LEU A 79 -3.47 4.54 -8.10
CA LEU A 79 -4.36 3.39 -8.07
C LEU A 79 -5.56 3.54 -9.02
N ILE A 80 -6.14 4.74 -9.12
CA ILE A 80 -7.23 5.04 -10.06
C ILE A 80 -6.80 4.75 -11.50
N LYS A 81 -5.57 5.09 -11.85
CA LYS A 81 -5.04 4.95 -13.21
C LYS A 81 -4.62 3.53 -13.58
N ASN A 82 -4.18 2.73 -12.60
CA ASN A 82 -3.53 1.44 -12.88
C ASN A 82 -4.37 0.22 -12.51
N ILE A 83 -5.31 0.36 -11.55
CA ILE A 83 -6.07 -0.79 -11.02
C ILE A 83 -7.57 -0.52 -10.90
N GLU A 84 -8.08 0.48 -11.63
CA GLU A 84 -9.51 0.86 -11.59
C GLU A 84 -10.04 1.07 -10.16
N PHE A 85 -9.26 1.79 -9.35
CA PHE A 85 -9.66 2.13 -7.97
C PHE A 85 -10.86 3.07 -7.96
N ASN A 86 -11.78 2.90 -7.00
CA ASN A 86 -12.98 3.73 -6.92
C ASN A 86 -12.63 5.21 -6.62
N ARG A 87 -12.89 6.08 -7.60
CA ARG A 87 -12.57 7.51 -7.55
C ARG A 87 -13.29 8.25 -6.43
N ILE A 88 -14.52 7.84 -6.11
CA ILE A 88 -15.41 8.49 -5.12
C ILE A 88 -14.95 8.17 -3.68
N LYS A 89 -14.15 7.11 -3.50
CA LYS A 89 -13.73 6.66 -2.17
C LYS A 89 -12.91 7.74 -1.46
N LYS A 90 -13.35 8.13 -0.26
CA LYS A 90 -12.71 9.17 0.54
C LYS A 90 -11.52 8.61 1.33
N ILE A 91 -10.50 9.43 1.48
CA ILE A 91 -9.42 9.20 2.46
C ILE A 91 -9.98 9.58 3.83
N GLN A 92 -9.85 8.69 4.81
CA GLN A 92 -10.42 8.87 6.14
C GLN A 92 -9.38 9.44 7.09
N LYS A 93 -9.66 10.56 7.76
CA LYS A 93 -8.82 11.08 8.84
C LYS A 93 -9.09 10.28 10.12
N LYS A 94 -8.04 9.81 10.80
CA LYS A 94 -8.18 9.20 12.13
C LYS A 94 -8.38 10.29 13.18
N LYS A 95 -9.46 10.20 13.95
CA LYS A 95 -9.88 11.22 14.94
C LYS A 95 -8.81 11.53 15.99
N GLU A 96 -8.05 10.52 16.40
CA GLU A 96 -7.09 10.57 17.51
C GLU A 96 -5.67 10.99 17.09
N SER A 97 -5.44 11.32 15.82
CA SER A 97 -4.09 11.58 15.31
C SER A 97 -4.05 12.86 14.50
N VAL A 98 -3.06 13.72 14.79
CA VAL A 98 -2.92 15.06 14.21
C VAL A 98 -2.83 15.02 12.67
N ASN A 99 -2.15 14.01 12.10
CA ASN A 99 -1.92 13.91 10.64
C ASN A 99 -2.03 12.49 10.07
N LEU A 100 -2.74 11.58 10.75
CA LEU A 100 -2.90 10.21 10.26
C LEU A 100 -4.19 10.06 9.45
N HIS A 101 -4.02 9.58 8.23
CA HIS A 101 -5.10 9.29 7.31
C HIS A 101 -5.02 7.85 6.85
N ILE A 102 -6.14 7.31 6.38
CA ILE A 102 -6.25 5.93 5.89
C ILE A 102 -6.95 5.92 4.54
N LEU A 103 -6.32 5.24 3.59
CA LEU A 103 -6.91 4.85 2.31
C LEU A 103 -7.22 3.35 2.36
N GLU A 104 -8.50 3.00 2.34
CA GLU A 104 -8.94 1.60 2.38
C GLU A 104 -9.21 1.07 0.96
N LEU A 105 -8.87 -0.17 0.69
CA LEU A 105 -9.20 -0.95 -0.51
C LEU A 105 -10.20 -2.05 -0.12
N ASN A 106 -11.25 -2.20 -0.92
CA ASN A 106 -12.16 -3.34 -0.80
C ASN A 106 -11.53 -4.62 -1.39
N GLN A 107 -12.24 -5.74 -1.34
CA GLN A 107 -11.73 -7.02 -1.85
C GLN A 107 -11.31 -6.96 -3.32
N GLY A 108 -12.18 -6.47 -4.20
CA GLY A 108 -11.88 -6.39 -5.63
C GLY A 108 -10.70 -5.47 -5.92
N GLU A 109 -10.64 -4.31 -5.26
CA GLU A 109 -9.50 -3.38 -5.35
C GLU A 109 -8.21 -4.01 -4.83
N THR A 110 -8.27 -4.78 -3.73
CA THR A 110 -7.12 -5.47 -3.15
C THR A 110 -6.61 -6.57 -4.09
N MET A 111 -7.51 -7.31 -4.75
CA MET A 111 -7.13 -8.31 -5.75
C MET A 111 -6.51 -7.67 -7.00
N ARG A 112 -7.09 -6.59 -7.52
CA ARG A 112 -6.51 -5.85 -8.66
C ARG A 112 -5.14 -5.26 -8.32
N LEU A 113 -4.98 -4.71 -7.12
CA LEU A 113 -3.69 -4.29 -6.58
C LEU A 113 -2.69 -5.46 -6.60
N TYR A 114 -3.06 -6.61 -6.06
CA TYR A 114 -2.20 -7.80 -6.01
C TYR A 114 -1.72 -8.21 -7.41
N TYR A 115 -2.63 -8.35 -8.38
CA TYR A 115 -2.26 -8.74 -9.74
C TYR A 115 -1.38 -7.69 -10.44
N TRP A 116 -1.63 -6.40 -10.23
CA TRP A 116 -0.79 -5.33 -10.76
C TRP A 116 0.62 -5.33 -10.17
N LEU A 117 0.77 -5.64 -8.88
CA LEU A 117 2.08 -5.81 -8.26
C LEU A 117 2.80 -7.04 -8.84
N LYS A 118 2.10 -8.17 -8.96
CA LYS A 118 2.67 -9.41 -9.53
C LYS A 118 3.08 -9.26 -10.99
N SER A 119 2.29 -8.58 -11.82
CA SER A 119 2.66 -8.30 -13.22
C SER A 119 3.92 -7.43 -13.30
N SER A 120 4.15 -6.60 -12.28
CA SER A 120 5.36 -5.78 -12.14
C SER A 120 6.53 -6.52 -11.47
N ARG A 121 6.40 -7.83 -11.19
CA ARG A 121 7.35 -8.66 -10.43
C ARG A 121 7.65 -8.11 -9.02
N ILE A 122 6.68 -7.41 -8.42
CA ILE A 122 6.77 -6.84 -7.08
C ILE A 122 5.87 -7.63 -6.12
N ASN A 123 6.36 -7.85 -4.91
CA ASN A 123 5.58 -8.42 -3.81
C ASN A 123 5.53 -7.43 -2.63
N ILE A 124 4.43 -7.46 -1.88
CA ILE A 124 4.42 -6.92 -0.52
C ILE A 124 5.09 -7.92 0.44
N MET A 125 5.38 -7.51 1.66
CA MET A 125 5.93 -8.40 2.70
C MET A 125 5.18 -9.72 2.78
N GLU A 126 5.95 -10.80 2.93
CA GLU A 126 5.50 -12.19 2.84
C GLU A 126 4.24 -12.45 3.69
N ARG A 127 4.23 -12.03 4.95
CA ARG A 127 3.07 -12.18 5.86
C ARG A 127 1.78 -11.60 5.28
N LYS A 128 1.85 -10.42 4.67
CA LYS A 128 0.69 -9.76 4.06
C LYS A 128 0.33 -10.41 2.73
N ASN A 129 1.33 -10.84 1.97
CA ASN A 129 1.15 -11.47 0.66
C ASN A 129 0.47 -12.85 0.78
N LYS A 130 0.90 -13.67 1.75
CA LYS A 130 0.31 -14.99 2.06
C LYS A 130 -1.19 -14.91 2.32
N LEU A 131 -1.65 -13.91 3.09
CA LEU A 131 -3.09 -13.70 3.35
C LEU A 131 -3.90 -13.48 2.08
N ILE A 132 -3.35 -12.76 1.10
CA ILE A 132 -4.02 -12.54 -0.19
C ILE A 132 -4.07 -13.83 -1.00
N GLU A 133 -2.95 -14.55 -1.04
CA GLU A 133 -2.82 -15.81 -1.79
C GLU A 133 -3.73 -16.91 -1.25
N GLU A 134 -3.79 -17.06 0.08
CA GLU A 134 -4.73 -17.97 0.76
C GLU A 134 -6.18 -17.60 0.46
N PHE A 135 -6.50 -16.30 0.50
CA PHE A 135 -7.83 -15.83 0.17
C PHE A 135 -8.22 -16.17 -1.28
N ILE A 136 -7.33 -15.91 -2.24
CA ILE A 136 -7.56 -16.22 -3.67
C ILE A 136 -7.75 -17.73 -3.87
N LYS A 137 -6.90 -18.57 -3.24
CA LYS A 137 -7.02 -20.03 -3.32
C LYS A 137 -8.38 -20.52 -2.81
N ASN A 138 -8.81 -20.02 -1.64
CA ASN A 138 -10.09 -20.39 -1.05
C ASN A 138 -11.29 -19.91 -1.88
N TYR A 139 -11.19 -18.72 -2.48
CA TYR A 139 -12.22 -18.17 -3.36
C TYR A 139 -12.39 -19.02 -4.63
N SER A 140 -11.29 -19.37 -5.30
CA SER A 140 -11.29 -20.22 -6.50
C SER A 140 -11.84 -21.62 -6.22
N ASN A 141 -11.55 -22.21 -5.05
CA ASN A 141 -12.09 -23.51 -4.68
C ASN A 141 -13.62 -23.48 -4.53
N ARG A 142 -14.17 -22.44 -3.88
CA ARG A 142 -15.62 -22.27 -3.71
C ARG A 142 -16.36 -22.15 -5.04
N MET A 143 -15.77 -21.50 -6.04
CA MET A 143 -16.37 -21.38 -7.37
C MET A 143 -16.36 -22.68 -8.18
N LYS A 144 -15.47 -23.64 -7.85
CA LYS A 144 -15.42 -24.95 -8.52
C LYS A 144 -16.39 -25.98 -7.93
N THR A 145 -16.98 -25.69 -6.77
CA THR A 145 -17.91 -26.58 -6.07
C THR A 145 -19.38 -26.22 -6.31
N ILE A 146 -19.64 -25.26 -7.20
CA ILE A 146 -20.95 -24.82 -7.68
C ILE A 146 -21.02 -25.16 -9.16
#